data_AF-A0A920SF70-F1
#
_entry.id   AF-A0A920SF70-F1
#
_cell.length_a   1.000
_cell.length_b   1.000
_cell.length_c   1.000
_cell.angle_alpha   90.00
_cell.angle_beta   90.00
_cell.angle_gamma   90.00
#
_symmetry.space_group_name_H-M   'P 1'
#
loop_
_entity.id
_entity.type
_entity.pdbx_description
1 polymer ?
#
loop_
_entity_poly.entity_id
_entity_poly.type
_entity_poly.pdbx_seq_one_letter_code
_entity_poly.pdbx_strand_id
1 'polypeptide(L)' 'MVKQSAAKTNMSLGLLDETVGNAIVVAAQEVVDGTLDGHFVLDIFQTGSGTSTNTNANEVIANRASQILVELWDQD' A
#
# COMPACT_ATOMS: atom_id res chain seq x y z
N MET A 1 -8.20 -0.95 1.93
CA MET A 1 -8.79 -2.25 2.32
C MET A 1 -8.30 -3.45 1.51
N VAL A 2 -8.53 -3.56 0.19
CA VAL A 2 -8.15 -4.76 -0.61
C VAL A 2 -6.66 -5.11 -0.48
N LYS A 3 -5.78 -4.10 -0.63
CA LYS A 3 -4.32 -4.29 -0.51
C LYS A 3 -3.87 -4.68 0.90
N GLN A 4 -4.53 -4.13 1.91
CA GLN A 4 -4.29 -4.49 3.31
C GLN A 4 -4.65 -5.96 3.57
N SER A 5 -5.83 -6.40 3.12
CA SER A 5 -6.24 -7.80 3.26
C SER A 5 -5.32 -8.74 2.49
N ALA A 6 -4.91 -8.38 1.27
CA ALA A 6 -3.97 -9.18 0.49
C ALA A 6 -2.62 -9.34 1.19
N ALA A 7 -2.07 -8.26 1.78
CA ALA A 7 -0.83 -8.33 2.55
C ALA A 7 -0.96 -9.25 3.77
N LYS A 8 -2.04 -9.10 4.55
CA LYS A 8 -2.33 -9.96 5.72
C LYS A 8 -2.44 -11.43 5.32
N THR A 9 -3.17 -11.73 4.24
CA THR A 9 -3.31 -13.10 3.73
C THR A 9 -1.95 -13.66 3.28
N ASN A 10 -1.18 -12.89 2.51
CA ASN A 10 0.13 -13.37 2.03
C ASN A 10 1.12 -13.60 3.17
N MET A 11 1.12 -12.77 4.23
CA MET A 11 1.89 -13.03 5.44
C MET A 11 1.43 -14.33 6.13
N SER A 12 0.12 -14.53 6.28
CA SER A 12 -0.42 -15.74 6.93
C SER A 12 -0.10 -17.04 6.17
N LEU A 13 0.13 -16.95 4.86
CA LEU A 13 0.53 -18.06 4.01
C LEU A 13 2.06 -18.22 3.90
N GLY A 14 2.85 -17.35 4.55
CA GLY A 14 4.31 -17.33 4.44
C GLY A 14 4.84 -16.90 3.08
N LEU A 15 4.01 -16.24 2.26
CA LEU A 15 4.35 -15.77 0.92
C LEU A 15 4.92 -14.33 0.91
N LEU A 16 4.87 -13.66 2.05
CA LEU A 16 5.34 -12.30 2.24
C LEU A 16 6.04 -12.20 3.60
N ASP A 17 7.25 -11.63 3.62
CA ASP A 17 7.97 -11.33 4.85
C ASP A 17 7.12 -10.46 5.79
N GLU A 18 7.13 -10.78 7.09
CA GLU A 18 6.28 -10.09 8.06
C GLU A 18 6.65 -8.62 8.23
N THR A 19 7.94 -8.26 8.15
CA THR A 19 8.39 -6.87 8.28
C THR A 19 7.87 -6.04 7.11
N VAL A 20 8.07 -6.54 5.89
CA VAL A 20 7.57 -5.89 4.66
C VAL A 20 6.04 -5.85 4.66
N GLY A 21 5.39 -6.95 5.02
CA GLY A 21 3.93 -7.04 5.03
C GLY A 21 3.28 -6.11 6.07
N ASN A 22 3.89 -5.95 7.24
CA ASN A 22 3.43 -5.00 8.25
C ASN A 22 3.58 -3.54 7.76
N ALA A 23 4.69 -3.19 7.11
CA ALA A 23 4.84 -1.86 6.50
C ALA A 23 3.77 -1.59 5.43
N ILE A 24 3.43 -2.59 4.60
CA ILE A 24 2.34 -2.50 3.62
C ILE A 24 0.98 -2.32 4.32
N VAL A 25 0.74 -3.03 5.43
CA VAL A 25 -0.53 -2.92 6.18
C VAL A 25 -0.70 -1.52 6.77
N VAL A 26 0.36 -0.92 7.31
CA VAL A 26 0.35 0.45 7.84
C VAL A 26 0.11 1.46 6.70
N ALA A 27 0.89 1.39 5.61
CA ALA A 27 0.70 2.26 4.45
C ALA A 27 -0.71 2.13 3.84
N ALA A 28 -1.25 0.91 3.77
CA ALA A 28 -2.62 0.68 3.27
C ALA A 28 -3.69 1.18 4.25
N GLN A 29 -3.39 1.31 5.54
CA GLN A 29 -4.27 1.93 6.53
C GLN A 29 -4.28 3.45 6.38
N GLU A 30 -3.11 4.07 6.18
CA GLU A 30 -3.00 5.52 5.87
C GLU A 30 -3.86 5.91 4.64
N VAL A 31 -3.85 5.09 3.58
CA VAL A 31 -4.78 5.27 2.44
C VAL A 31 -6.25 5.15 2.84
N VAL A 32 -6.60 4.22 3.73
CA VAL A 32 -8.00 4.05 4.20
C VAL A 32 -8.44 5.24 5.05
N ASP A 33 -7.54 5.80 5.84
CA ASP A 33 -7.78 6.95 6.69
C ASP A 33 -7.81 8.28 5.91
N GLY A 34 -7.53 8.24 4.61
CA GLY A 34 -7.55 9.40 3.71
C GLY A 34 -6.31 10.30 3.79
N THR A 35 -5.27 9.89 4.54
CA THR A 35 -4.06 10.72 4.73
C THR A 35 -3.23 10.88 3.46
N LEU A 36 -3.43 9.98 2.48
CA LEU A 36 -2.68 9.93 1.23
C LEU A 36 -3.54 10.26 -0.01
N ASP A 37 -4.76 10.78 0.17
CA ASP A 37 -5.69 11.06 -0.94
C ASP A 37 -5.10 11.97 -2.03
N GLY A 38 -4.22 12.90 -1.65
CA GLY A 38 -3.52 13.79 -2.59
C GLY A 38 -2.59 13.09 -3.58
N HIS A 39 -2.28 11.80 -3.39
CA HIS A 39 -1.46 10.99 -4.29
C HIS A 39 -2.27 10.17 -5.31
N PHE A 40 -3.61 10.26 -5.26
CA PHE A 40 -4.52 9.61 -6.18
C PHE A 40 -5.03 10.61 -7.23
N VAL A 41 -4.18 10.93 -8.20
CA VAL A 41 -4.39 12.02 -9.18
C VAL A 41 -5.16 11.60 -10.44
N LEU A 42 -5.69 10.38 -10.48
CA LEU A 42 -6.38 9.84 -11.66
C LEU A 42 -7.79 10.42 -11.77
N ASP A 43 -8.13 10.93 -12.97
CA ASP A 43 -9.49 11.39 -13.29
C ASP A 43 -10.49 10.22 -13.19
N ILE A 44 -11.72 10.50 -12.78
CA ILE A 44 -12.83 9.54 -12.68
C ILE A 44 -13.19 8.99 -14.07
N PHE A 45 -12.95 9.74 -15.15
CA PHE A 45 -13.26 9.38 -16.53
C PHE A 45 -12.21 8.47 -17.21
N GLN A 46 -11.67 7.49 -16.49
CA GLN A 46 -10.74 6.54 -17.12
C GLN A 46 -11.53 5.52 -17.95
N THR A 47 -11.24 5.45 -19.25
CA THR A 47 -11.73 4.38 -20.12
C THR A 47 -10.86 3.14 -19.89
N GLY A 48 -11.27 2.25 -18.97
CA GLY A 48 -10.57 0.99 -18.69
C GLY A 48 -11.19 0.22 -17.52
N SER A 49 -10.77 -1.03 -17.32
CA SER A 49 -11.26 -1.94 -16.25
C SER A 49 -10.86 -1.53 -14.82
N GLY A 50 -10.54 -0.25 -14.58
CA GLY A 50 -10.00 0.25 -13.31
C GLY A 50 -8.54 -0.12 -13.05
N THR A 51 -7.81 -0.63 -14.06
CA THR A 51 -6.41 -1.07 -13.92
C THR A 51 -5.50 0.05 -13.43
N SER A 52 -5.63 1.25 -13.99
CA SER A 52 -4.84 2.43 -13.62
C SER A 52 -5.08 2.84 -12.16
N THR A 53 -6.32 2.85 -11.68
CA THR A 53 -6.64 3.09 -10.26
C THR A 53 -5.98 2.05 -9.36
N ASN A 54 -6.04 0.77 -9.74
CA ASN A 54 -5.40 -0.31 -8.98
C ASN A 54 -3.87 -0.20 -8.99
N THR A 55 -3.26 0.18 -10.10
CA THR A 55 -1.80 0.39 -10.20
C THR A 55 -1.36 1.60 -9.38
N ASN A 56 -2.09 2.72 -9.42
CA ASN A 56 -1.79 3.89 -8.60
C ASN A 56 -1.89 3.56 -7.10
N ALA A 57 -2.89 2.78 -6.69
CA ALA A 57 -2.95 2.27 -5.31
C ALA A 57 -1.74 1.41 -4.94
N ASN A 58 -1.26 0.55 -5.84
CA ASN A 58 -0.03 -0.24 -5.58
C ASN A 58 1.18 0.67 -5.40
N GLU A 59 1.36 1.66 -6.27
CA GLU A 59 2.53 2.56 -6.26
C GLU A 59 2.55 3.44 -5.01
N VAL A 60 1.41 4.02 -4.63
CA VAL A 60 1.32 4.85 -3.41
C VAL A 60 1.66 4.02 -2.17
N ILE A 61 1.05 2.83 -2.04
CA ILE A 61 1.27 1.95 -0.89
C ILE A 61 2.71 1.44 -0.85
N ALA A 62 3.28 1.04 -1.99
CA ALA A 62 4.66 0.53 -2.05
C ALA A 62 5.70 1.60 -1.68
N ASN A 63 5.52 2.82 -2.18
CA ASN A 63 6.42 3.93 -1.84
C ASN A 63 6.33 4.28 -0.35
N ARG A 64 5.11 4.36 0.21
CA ARG A 64 4.95 4.65 1.63
C ARG A 64 5.48 3.53 2.52
N ALA A 65 5.23 2.27 2.17
CA ALA A 65 5.80 1.12 2.89
C ALA A 65 7.34 1.15 2.88
N SER A 66 7.95 1.53 1.76
CA SER A 66 9.42 1.69 1.68
C SER A 66 9.94 2.77 2.62
N GLN A 67 9.24 3.89 2.76
CA GLN A 67 9.60 4.95 3.72
C GLN A 67 9.53 4.42 5.17
N ILE A 68 8.44 3.72 5.52
CA ILE A 68 8.27 3.11 6.84
C ILE A 68 9.41 2.14 7.14
N LEU A 69 9.86 1.34 6.16
CA LEU A 69 10.99 0.43 6.34
C LEU A 69 12.31 1.15 6.60
N VAL A 70 12.58 2.26 5.89
CA VAL A 70 13.77 3.09 6.16
C VAL A 70 13.69 3.72 7.55
N GLU A 71 12.53 4.26 7.94
CA GLU A 71 12.28 4.83 9.26
C GLU A 71 12.49 3.81 10.39
N LEU A 72 12.24 2.51 10.14
CA LEU A 72 12.51 1.42 11.07
C LEU A 72 14.01 1.08 11.15
N TRP A 73 14.71 1.03 10.02
CA TRP A 73 16.17 0.77 10.01
C TRP A 73 17.00 1.87 10.66
N ASP A 74 16.53 3.12 10.62
CA ASP A 74 17.22 4.24 11.26
C ASP A 74 17.02 4.27 12.80
N GLN A 75 16.16 3.40 13.36
CA GLN A 75 15.87 3.35 14.80
C GLN A 75 16.61 2.23 15.56
N ASP A 76 17.38 1.38 14.86
CA ASP A 76 18.23 0.31 15.42
C ASP A 76 19.72 0.74 15.50
#